data_AF-A0A101HXX1-F1
#
_entry.id   AF-A0A101HXX1-F1
#
_cell.length_a   1.000
_cell.length_b   1.000
_cell.length_c   1.000
_cell.angle_alpha   90.00
_cell.angle_beta   90.00
_cell.angle_gamma   90.00
#
_symmetry.space_group_name_H-M   'P 1'
#
loop_
_entity.id
_entity.type
_entity.pdbx_description
1 polymer ?
#
loop_
_entity_poly.entity_id
_entity_poly.type
_entity_poly.pdbx_seq_one_letter_code
_entity_poly.pdbx_strand_id
1 'polypeptide(L)'
;KTKFYNPHGLDQNNPPHNQSTAYELAILAKYALDKFPILEKIVVTPNITIDKSGNHKKYSLSNNLGPRKTYPGLVGIKPGYTDAAGYCLVGLVEKNEEKILVVLLNTSNLKKDLTDLSDYWLE
;
A
#
# COMPACT_ATOMS: atom_id res chain seq x y z
N LYS A 1 -4.03 -10.00 16.75
CA LYS A 1 -4.43 -10.70 15.49
C LYS A 1 -3.30 -10.65 14.44
N THR A 2 -2.44 -9.64 14.50
CA THR A 2 -1.22 -9.55 13.69
C THR A 2 -0.06 -10.35 14.28
N LYS A 3 0.69 -11.06 13.42
CA LYS A 3 1.99 -11.68 13.76
C LYS A 3 2.92 -11.55 12.55
N PHE A 4 4.11 -11.00 12.77
CA PHE A 4 5.15 -10.87 11.75
C PHE A 4 6.31 -11.81 12.09
N TYR A 5 6.79 -12.51 11.08
CA TYR A 5 7.92 -13.44 11.12
C TYR A 5 9.06 -12.99 10.18
N ASN A 6 8.79 -12.08 9.24
CA ASN A 6 9.81 -11.38 8.45
C ASN A 6 9.37 -9.93 8.13
N PRO A 7 10.30 -9.03 7.72
CA PRO A 7 10.00 -7.62 7.51
C PRO A 7 9.49 -7.27 6.11
N HIS A 8 9.42 -8.21 5.17
CA HIS A 8 9.15 -7.94 3.75
C HIS A 8 7.85 -8.58 3.22
N GLY A 9 7.25 -9.51 3.96
CA GLY A 9 6.00 -10.18 3.60
C GLY A 9 6.14 -11.27 2.54
N LEU A 10 7.34 -11.80 2.30
CA LEU A 10 7.47 -12.99 1.43
C LEU A 10 6.98 -14.21 2.21
N ASP A 11 6.43 -15.17 1.47
CA ASP A 11 6.05 -16.46 2.02
C ASP A 11 7.28 -17.22 2.50
N GLN A 12 7.16 -17.81 3.69
CA GLN A 12 8.23 -18.62 4.26
C GLN A 12 8.09 -20.06 3.76
N ASN A 13 9.22 -20.71 3.47
CA ASN A 13 9.24 -22.13 3.09
C ASN A 13 8.59 -23.01 4.18
N ASN A 14 8.80 -22.64 5.44
CA ASN A 14 8.17 -23.27 6.59
C ASN A 14 7.26 -22.25 7.29
N PRO A 15 5.96 -22.53 7.44
CA PRO A 15 5.05 -21.72 8.25
C PRO A 15 5.57 -21.52 9.68
N PRO A 16 5.10 -20.49 10.39
CA PRO A 16 3.97 -19.60 10.05
C PRO A 16 4.33 -18.41 9.13
N HIS A 17 3.41 -17.94 8.28
CA HIS A 17 3.58 -16.75 7.45
C HIS A 17 3.23 -15.47 8.21
N ASN A 18 3.70 -14.31 7.72
CA ASN A 18 3.18 -13.03 8.19
C ASN A 18 1.66 -13.00 8.05
N GLN A 19 0.96 -12.55 9.09
CA GLN A 19 -0.49 -12.48 9.11
C GLN A 19 -0.97 -11.22 9.80
N SER A 20 -2.09 -10.68 9.32
CA SER A 20 -2.78 -9.53 9.91
C SER A 20 -4.26 -9.57 9.52
N THR A 21 -5.02 -8.54 9.87
CA THR A 21 -6.40 -8.33 9.39
C THR A 21 -6.53 -6.96 8.76
N ALA A 22 -7.60 -6.75 7.98
CA ALA A 22 -7.86 -5.44 7.36
C ALA A 22 -7.92 -4.32 8.41
N TYR A 23 -8.58 -4.59 9.54
CA TYR A 23 -8.70 -3.65 10.66
C TYR A 23 -7.35 -3.30 11.31
N GLU A 24 -6.51 -4.29 11.61
CA GLU A 24 -5.20 -4.06 12.23
C GLU A 24 -4.26 -3.30 11.29
N LEU A 25 -4.33 -3.58 9.98
CA LEU A 25 -3.56 -2.85 8.97
C LEU A 25 -4.06 -1.40 8.80
N ALA A 26 -5.36 -1.15 8.91
CA ALA A 26 -5.92 0.20 8.89
C ALA A 26 -5.42 1.01 10.10
N ILE A 27 -5.41 0.41 11.30
CA ILE A 27 -4.83 1.02 12.51
C ILE A 27 -3.35 1.32 12.31
N LEU A 28 -2.57 0.36 11.80
CA LEU A 28 -1.14 0.53 11.56
C LEU A 28 -0.86 1.66 10.56
N ALA A 29 -1.59 1.70 9.44
CA ALA A 29 -1.45 2.72 8.43
C ALA A 29 -1.81 4.11 8.95
N LYS A 30 -2.94 4.21 9.68
CA LYS A 30 -3.35 5.46 10.34
C LYS A 30 -2.29 5.94 11.32
N TYR A 31 -1.82 5.06 12.21
CA TYR A 31 -0.77 5.40 13.17
C TYR A 31 0.51 5.86 12.46
N ALA A 32 0.92 5.17 11.40
CA ALA A 32 2.11 5.51 10.64
C ALA A 32 2.01 6.91 10.00
N LEU A 33 0.88 7.23 9.38
CA LEU A 33 0.64 8.54 8.78
C LEU A 33 0.55 9.66 9.83
N ASP A 34 -0.18 9.42 10.92
CA ASP A 34 -0.39 10.42 11.97
C ASP A 34 0.90 10.75 12.75
N LYS A 35 1.79 9.77 12.94
CA LYS A 35 2.99 9.91 13.79
C LYS A 35 4.27 10.22 13.03
N PHE A 36 4.33 9.87 11.74
CA PHE A 36 5.55 10.02 10.95
C PHE A 36 5.25 10.79 9.65
N PRO A 37 5.31 12.14 9.67
CA PRO A 37 5.05 12.96 8.47
C PRO A 37 5.95 12.63 7.27
N ILE A 38 7.13 12.06 7.53
CA ILE A 38 8.02 11.57 6.48
C ILE A 38 7.42 10.39 5.71
N LEU A 39 6.62 9.53 6.36
CA LEU A 39 5.96 8.40 5.70
C LEU A 39 4.88 8.89 4.74
N GLU A 40 4.06 9.87 5.12
CA GLU A 40 3.08 10.47 4.20
C GLU A 40 3.78 10.97 2.91
N LYS A 41 4.87 11.73 3.05
CA LYS A 41 5.68 12.20 1.91
C LYS A 41 6.20 11.05 1.04
N ILE A 42 6.75 10.01 1.66
CA ILE A 42 7.29 8.85 0.93
C ILE A 42 6.18 8.14 0.17
N VAL A 43 5.05 7.85 0.81
CA VAL A 43 4.03 6.97 0.22
C VAL A 43 3.26 7.63 -0.92
N VAL A 44 3.18 8.96 -0.96
CA VAL A 44 2.54 9.71 -2.06
C VAL A 44 3.51 10.10 -3.18
N THR A 45 4.82 9.89 -2.99
CA THR A 45 5.83 10.24 -3.99
C THR A 45 5.61 9.41 -5.27
N PRO A 46 5.33 10.04 -6.42
CA PRO A 46 5.07 9.31 -7.66
C PRO A 46 6.33 8.73 -8.29
N ASN A 47 7.42 9.48 -8.27
CA ASN A 47 8.70 9.08 -8.83
C ASN A 47 9.83 9.66 -7.98
N ILE A 48 10.92 8.91 -7.85
CA ILE A 48 12.17 9.38 -7.27
C ILE A 48 13.33 8.98 -8.17
N THR A 49 14.31 9.87 -8.25
CA THR A 49 15.60 9.57 -8.88
C THR A 49 16.65 9.45 -7.81
N ILE A 50 17.36 8.33 -7.79
CA ILE A 50 18.58 8.14 -6.99
C ILE A 50 19.74 8.33 -7.95
N ASP A 51 20.48 9.43 -7.81
CA ASP A 51 21.60 9.74 -8.69
C ASP A 51 22.73 8.72 -8.57
N LYS A 52 23.58 8.65 -9.59
CA LYS A 52 24.77 7.78 -9.58
C LYS A 52 25.69 8.18 -8.42
N SER A 53 26.23 7.20 -7.72
CA SER A 53 27.32 7.38 -6.76
C SER A 53 28.52 6.51 -7.15
N GLY A 54 29.60 6.55 -6.36
CA GLY A 54 30.74 5.63 -6.55
C GLY A 54 30.36 4.15 -6.39
N ASN A 55 29.27 3.85 -5.69
CA ASN A 55 28.87 2.49 -5.32
C ASN A 55 27.69 1.95 -6.13
N HIS A 56 27.00 2.79 -6.90
CA HIS A 56 25.86 2.35 -7.70
C HIS A 56 25.57 3.28 -8.87
N LYS A 57 24.89 2.74 -9.88
CA LYS A 57 24.37 3.52 -11.01
C LYS A 57 23.22 4.43 -10.58
N LYS A 58 22.81 5.30 -11.50
CA LYS A 58 21.57 6.08 -11.36
C LYS A 58 20.36 5.14 -11.43
N TYR A 59 19.37 5.35 -10.57
CA TYR A 59 18.08 4.66 -10.60
C TYR A 59 16.94 5.66 -10.74
N SER A 60 16.02 5.36 -11.64
CA SER A 60 14.74 6.06 -11.74
C SER A 60 13.67 5.09 -11.25
N LEU A 61 13.00 5.44 -10.16
CA LEU A 61 12.00 4.61 -9.51
C LEU A 61 10.64 5.27 -9.64
N SER A 62 9.64 4.49 -10.00
CA SER A 62 8.24 4.90 -10.03
C SER A 62 7.45 4.12 -8.99
N ASN A 63 6.55 4.82 -8.31
CA ASN A 63 5.64 4.20 -7.35
C ASN A 63 4.54 3.44 -8.11
N ASN A 64 4.59 2.11 -8.01
CA ASN A 64 3.61 1.23 -8.62
C ASN A 64 2.57 0.81 -7.58
N LEU A 65 1.46 1.53 -7.50
CA LEU A 65 0.33 1.21 -6.63
C LEU A 65 -0.66 0.23 -7.27
N GLY A 66 -0.46 -0.20 -8.53
CA GLY A 66 -1.44 -1.00 -9.27
C GLY A 66 -2.45 -0.11 -10.01
N PRO A 67 -3.69 0.06 -9.51
CA PRO A 67 -4.76 0.71 -10.27
C PRO A 67 -4.70 2.24 -10.26
N ARG A 68 -3.60 2.89 -9.82
CA ARG A 68 -3.48 4.36 -9.77
C ARG A 68 -3.78 5.04 -11.11
N LYS A 69 -3.38 4.43 -12.23
CA LYS A 69 -3.68 4.96 -13.58
C LYS A 69 -5.18 4.99 -13.87
N THR A 70 -5.94 4.06 -13.30
CA THR A 70 -7.38 3.90 -13.53
C THR A 70 -8.25 4.43 -12.40
N TYR A 71 -7.65 4.77 -11.25
CA TYR A 71 -8.31 5.40 -10.12
C TYR A 71 -7.36 6.47 -9.55
N PRO A 72 -7.36 7.69 -10.13
CA PRO A 72 -6.39 8.74 -9.79
C PRO A 72 -6.41 9.21 -8.33
N GLY A 73 -7.54 9.01 -7.64
CA GLY A 73 -7.66 9.30 -6.21
C GLY A 73 -6.80 8.40 -5.32
N LEU A 74 -6.30 7.25 -5.81
CA LEU A 74 -5.35 6.42 -5.07
C LEU A 74 -3.96 7.08 -5.10
N VAL A 75 -3.58 7.70 -3.98
CA VAL A 75 -2.33 8.47 -3.88
C VAL A 75 -1.18 7.69 -3.27
N GLY A 76 -1.42 6.69 -2.43
CA GLY A 76 -0.32 6.04 -1.72
C GLY A 76 -0.61 4.80 -0.89
N ILE A 77 0.36 4.54 -0.01
CA ILE A 77 0.58 3.44 0.93
C ILE A 77 1.29 2.23 0.31
N LYS A 78 0.62 1.08 0.08
CA LYS A 78 1.38 -0.12 -0.28
C LYS A 78 0.52 -1.25 -0.87
N PRO A 79 0.82 -1.73 -2.09
CA PRO A 79 0.30 -2.99 -2.60
C PRO A 79 1.14 -4.19 -2.12
N GLY A 80 0.58 -5.39 -2.16
CA GLY A 80 1.28 -6.65 -1.88
C GLY A 80 0.66 -7.82 -2.62
N TYR A 81 1.47 -8.81 -2.97
CA TYR A 81 1.01 -10.06 -3.58
C TYR A 81 1.98 -11.19 -3.24
N THR A 82 1.43 -12.32 -2.84
CA THR A 82 2.09 -13.63 -2.83
C THR A 82 1.04 -14.70 -3.14
N ASP A 83 1.48 -15.94 -3.41
CA ASP A 83 0.56 -17.05 -3.66
C ASP A 83 -0.34 -17.33 -2.45
N ALA A 84 0.18 -17.21 -1.22
CA ALA A 84 -0.62 -17.42 -0.01
C ALA A 84 -1.53 -16.24 0.36
N ALA A 85 -1.11 -15.00 0.08
CA ALA A 85 -1.83 -13.79 0.49
C ALA A 85 -2.84 -13.28 -0.54
N GLY A 86 -2.67 -13.65 -1.82
CA GLY A 86 -3.40 -13.04 -2.93
C GLY A 86 -3.10 -11.54 -3.09
N TYR A 87 -3.89 -10.83 -3.89
CA TYR A 87 -3.70 -9.38 -4.06
C TYR A 87 -4.18 -8.64 -2.81
N CYS A 88 -3.27 -7.87 -2.22
CA CYS A 88 -3.51 -7.02 -1.07
C CYS A 88 -3.19 -5.56 -1.40
N LEU A 89 -3.91 -4.63 -0.79
CA LEU A 89 -3.63 -3.20 -0.87
C LEU A 89 -4.03 -2.54 0.45
N VAL A 90 -3.11 -1.77 1.03
CA VAL A 90 -3.49 -0.64 1.87
C VAL A 90 -3.35 0.58 0.96
N GLY A 91 -4.43 1.33 0.80
CA GLY A 91 -4.52 2.50 -0.08
C GLY A 91 -4.90 3.74 0.71
N LEU A 92 -4.19 4.85 0.47
CA LEU A 92 -4.66 6.19 0.81
C LEU A 92 -5.38 6.76 -0.42
N VAL A 93 -6.66 7.06 -0.27
CA VAL A 93 -7.51 7.63 -1.32
C VAL A 93 -7.89 9.06 -0.94
N GLU A 94 -7.75 9.97 -1.88
CA GLU A 94 -8.09 11.39 -1.71
C GLU A 94 -9.10 11.82 -2.78
N LYS A 95 -10.18 12.49 -2.34
CA LYS A 95 -11.18 13.15 -3.22
C LYS A 95 -11.60 14.46 -2.54
N ASN A 96 -11.42 15.57 -3.24
CA ASN A 96 -11.61 16.92 -2.69
C ASN A 96 -10.75 17.13 -1.42
N GLU A 97 -11.37 17.52 -0.29
CA GLU A 97 -10.70 17.72 1.00
C GLU A 97 -10.72 16.47 1.89
N GLU A 98 -11.31 15.36 1.43
CA GLU A 98 -11.44 14.14 2.20
C GLU A 98 -10.36 13.11 1.86
N LYS A 99 -9.85 12.45 2.90
CA LYS A 99 -8.90 11.34 2.80
C LYS A 99 -9.43 10.12 3.53
N ILE A 100 -9.42 8.97 2.86
CA ILE A 100 -9.79 7.69 3.48
C ILE A 100 -8.67 6.66 3.31
N LEU A 101 -8.62 5.71 4.26
CA LEU A 101 -7.80 4.52 4.17
C LEU A 101 -8.67 3.34 3.73
N VAL A 102 -8.24 2.67 2.67
CA VAL A 102 -8.89 1.46 2.15
C VAL A 102 -7.94 0.28 2.33
N VAL A 103 -8.44 -0.82 2.90
CA VAL A 103 -7.66 -2.06 3.06
C VAL A 103 -8.37 -3.21 2.36
N LEU A 104 -7.71 -3.79 1.36
CA LEU A 104 -8.15 -4.95 0.60
C LEU A 104 -7.18 -6.10 0.87
N LEU A 105 -7.72 -7.28 1.20
CA LEU A 105 -6.95 -8.51 1.40
C LEU A 105 -7.51 -9.61 0.51
N ASN A 106 -6.65 -10.32 -0.21
CA ASN A 106 -7.00 -11.38 -1.14
C ASN A 106 -8.14 -11.01 -2.11
N THR A 107 -8.09 -9.81 -2.69
CA THR A 107 -9.06 -9.38 -3.72
C THR A 107 -8.78 -10.09 -5.05
N SER A 108 -9.85 -10.47 -5.75
CA SER A 108 -9.77 -10.99 -7.12
C SER A 108 -9.80 -9.88 -8.18
N ASN A 109 -10.23 -8.67 -7.81
CA ASN A 109 -10.30 -7.52 -8.71
C ASN A 109 -9.96 -6.21 -7.98
N LEU A 110 -8.66 -5.96 -7.87
CA LEU A 110 -8.12 -4.82 -7.13
C LEU A 110 -8.68 -3.47 -7.60
N LYS A 111 -8.91 -3.30 -8.91
CA LYS A 111 -9.47 -2.05 -9.45
C LYS A 111 -10.92 -1.87 -9.01
N LYS A 112 -11.76 -2.89 -9.25
CA LYS A 112 -13.19 -2.80 -8.97
C LYS A 112 -13.45 -2.61 -7.47
N ASP A 113 -12.83 -3.43 -6.63
CA ASP A 113 -13.09 -3.39 -5.19
C ASP A 113 -12.59 -2.08 -4.55
N LEU A 114 -11.46 -1.53 -5.04
CA LEU A 114 -11.00 -0.22 -4.62
C LEU A 114 -11.99 0.88 -5.03
N THR A 115 -12.45 0.88 -6.28
CA THR A 115 -13.40 1.88 -6.78
C THR A 115 -14.72 1.82 -6.02
N ASP A 116 -15.34 0.64 -5.93
CA ASP A 116 -16.64 0.48 -5.28
C ASP A 116 -16.60 0.90 -3.80
N LEU A 117 -15.57 0.50 -3.06
CA LEU A 117 -15.46 0.82 -1.64
C LEU A 117 -15.13 2.31 -1.44
N SER A 118 -14.26 2.88 -2.27
CA SER A 118 -13.88 4.29 -2.12
C SER A 118 -15.03 5.22 -2.50
N ASP A 119 -15.73 4.93 -3.59
CA ASP A 119 -16.84 5.76 -4.06
C ASP A 119 -18.02 5.66 -3.09
N TYR A 120 -18.32 4.48 -2.51
CA TYR A 120 -19.34 4.34 -1.46
C TYR A 120 -19.11 5.23 -0.24
N TRP A 121 -17.85 5.50 0.13
CA TRP A 121 -17.52 6.31 1.31
C TRP A 121 -17.34 7.81 1.02
N LEU A 122 -17.09 8.18 -0.24
CA LEU A 122 -16.75 9.54 -0.67
C LEU A 122 -17.87 10.17 -1.54
N GLU A 123 -19.05 9.57 -1.55
CA GLU A 123 -20.31 10.09 -2.11
C GLU A 123 -21.28 10.45 -0.97
#